data_AF-A0A1V9H6F3-F1
#
_entry.id   AF-A0A1V9H6F3-F1
#
_cell.length_a   1.000
_cell.length_b   1.000
_cell.length_c   1.000
_cell.angle_alpha   90.00
_cell.angle_beta   90.00
_cell.angle_gamma   90.00
#
_symmetry.space_group_name_H-M   'P 1'
#
loop_
_entity.id
_entity.type
_entity.pdbx_description
1 polymer ?
#
loop_
_entity_poly.entity_id
_entity_poly.type
_entity_poly.pdbx_seq_one_letter_code
_entity_poly.pdbx_strand_id
1 'polypeptide(L)'
;MMNIGAKLLLATCIIASTANAAETGQTAATASAGRTAAISSWETTIRQEAPTMEGCFRSSFPNNGWQATACVPSPKLLSRPPAITVHKDGPITARTDAALTAGNGVDYVAGTRQLIQSTLGTFPSVTGVATGVADYSLQINTNLDRNAVTCAQFGYSSCWTWQQFFYSTDYDSDPINGRTPVIFIENWFYAGNAEEFEAKGCPSGWNSYSTSDYNACYSNSNGVIVPLVPISQIGSIKMSASATAGGVDTVTFSINGRAYSVSQNANTLNINRIWRRSEFNIFGNGSDHPLVLFNSGSHVTVNVAVKDGTSNAPRCLGPNAGYSGQQNNLTLGKCTASGGASPSITFTESN
;
A
#
# COMPACT_ATOMS: atom_id res chain seq x y z
N MET A 1 57.83 -23.07 -73.91
CA MET A 1 57.79 -23.36 -72.46
C MET A 1 57.62 -22.02 -71.76
N MET A 2 56.37 -21.55 -71.53
CA MET A 2 55.68 -21.59 -70.22
C MET A 2 56.65 -21.20 -69.09
N ASN A 3 56.49 -20.08 -68.38
CA ASN A 3 55.36 -19.87 -67.47
C ASN A 3 55.24 -18.40 -67.01
N ILE A 4 54.00 -18.03 -66.71
CA ILE A 4 53.50 -16.76 -66.17
C ILE A 4 53.56 -16.81 -64.63
N GLY A 5 53.71 -15.66 -63.96
CA GLY A 5 53.41 -15.50 -62.52
C GLY A 5 53.88 -14.15 -61.98
N ALA A 6 53.07 -13.09 -62.10
CA ALA A 6 52.06 -12.63 -61.14
C ALA A 6 52.62 -11.65 -60.09
N LYS A 7 52.35 -10.36 -60.33
CA LYS A 7 52.52 -9.25 -59.38
C LYS A 7 51.47 -9.40 -58.26
N LEU A 8 51.89 -9.35 -56.99
CA LEU A 8 50.98 -9.24 -55.85
C LEU A 8 51.11 -7.84 -55.23
N LEU A 9 50.13 -6.98 -55.52
CA LEU A 9 49.86 -5.75 -54.77
C LEU A 9 49.02 -6.12 -53.56
N LEU A 10 49.58 -5.99 -52.36
CA LEU A 10 48.84 -6.06 -51.10
C LEU A 10 48.08 -4.75 -50.91
N ALA A 11 46.82 -4.74 -51.32
CA ALA A 11 45.85 -3.72 -50.91
C ALA A 11 45.26 -4.14 -49.55
N THR A 12 45.75 -3.54 -48.47
CA THR A 12 45.12 -3.63 -47.15
C THR A 12 43.84 -2.79 -47.13
N CYS A 13 42.68 -3.44 -47.18
CA CYS A 13 41.41 -2.84 -46.80
C CYS A 13 41.39 -2.62 -45.28
N ILE A 14 41.60 -1.38 -44.84
CA ILE A 14 41.20 -0.95 -43.51
C ILE A 14 39.68 -0.80 -43.55
N ILE A 15 38.96 -1.83 -43.12
CA ILE A 15 37.54 -1.68 -42.78
C ILE A 15 37.53 -0.91 -41.46
N ALA A 16 37.40 0.41 -41.55
CA ALA A 16 37.01 1.21 -40.40
C ALA A 16 35.59 0.77 -40.01
N SER A 17 35.49 -0.10 -39.01
CA SER A 17 34.24 -0.44 -38.36
C SER A 17 33.73 0.81 -37.65
N THR A 18 32.90 1.60 -38.34
CA THR A 18 32.04 2.58 -37.70
C THR A 18 31.02 1.81 -36.87
N ALA A 19 31.31 1.63 -35.58
CA ALA A 19 30.30 1.18 -34.63
C ALA A 19 29.16 2.21 -34.66
N ASN A 20 28.03 1.83 -35.25
CA ASN A 20 26.86 2.68 -35.34
C ASN A 20 26.32 2.91 -33.92
N ALA A 21 26.27 4.17 -33.48
CA ALA A 21 25.71 4.54 -32.18
C ALA A 21 24.25 4.04 -31.97
N ALA A 22 23.55 3.76 -33.07
CA ALA A 22 22.21 3.16 -33.08
C ALA A 22 22.18 1.71 -32.55
N GLU A 23 23.20 0.90 -32.86
CA GLU A 23 23.27 -0.52 -32.47
C GLU A 23 23.57 -0.66 -30.97
N THR A 24 24.49 0.18 -30.44
CA THR A 24 24.77 0.29 -29.01
C THR A 24 23.57 0.78 -28.18
N GLY A 25 22.76 1.69 -28.75
CA GLY A 25 21.54 2.18 -28.10
C GLY A 25 20.43 1.13 -28.00
N GLN A 26 20.31 0.27 -29.02
CA GLN A 26 19.31 -0.79 -29.07
C GLN A 26 19.64 -1.94 -28.10
N THR A 27 20.93 -2.30 -27.96
CA THR A 27 21.38 -3.29 -26.95
C THR A 27 21.18 -2.79 -25.52
N ALA A 28 21.49 -1.51 -25.24
CA ALA A 28 21.31 -0.92 -23.91
C ALA A 28 19.82 -0.79 -23.51
N ALA A 29 18.95 -0.41 -24.46
CA ALA A 29 17.50 -0.35 -24.24
C ALA A 29 16.91 -1.74 -23.96
N THR A 30 17.36 -2.76 -24.70
CA THR A 30 16.93 -4.15 -24.51
C THR A 30 17.41 -4.71 -23.17
N ALA A 31 18.66 -4.42 -22.76
CA ALA A 31 19.18 -4.79 -21.45
C ALA A 31 18.43 -4.10 -20.29
N SER A 32 18.06 -2.83 -20.46
CA SER A 32 17.26 -2.07 -19.50
C SER A 32 15.83 -2.64 -19.38
N ALA A 33 15.16 -2.90 -20.50
CA ALA A 33 13.83 -3.52 -20.52
C ALA A 33 13.83 -4.92 -19.87
N GLY A 34 14.85 -5.73 -20.18
CA GLY A 34 15.05 -7.04 -19.56
C GLY A 34 15.25 -6.95 -18.04
N ARG A 35 16.01 -5.95 -17.57
CA ARG A 35 16.19 -5.70 -16.13
C ARG A 35 14.88 -5.29 -15.45
N THR A 36 14.10 -4.40 -16.05
CA THR A 36 12.80 -3.98 -15.50
C THR A 36 11.82 -5.15 -15.39
N ALA A 37 11.77 -6.03 -16.41
CA ALA A 37 10.97 -7.25 -16.36
C ALA A 37 11.44 -8.21 -15.25
N ALA A 38 12.75 -8.41 -15.11
CA ALA A 38 13.33 -9.23 -14.06
C ALA A 38 13.02 -8.70 -12.66
N ILE A 39 13.12 -7.38 -12.44
CA ILE A 39 12.74 -6.73 -11.18
C ILE A 39 11.25 -6.93 -10.90
N SER A 40 10.37 -6.75 -11.90
CA SER A 40 8.92 -6.92 -11.70
C SER A 40 8.54 -8.37 -11.34
N SER A 41 9.21 -9.36 -11.95
CA SER A 41 9.06 -10.77 -11.61
C SER A 41 9.58 -11.08 -10.20
N TRP A 42 10.74 -10.53 -9.85
CA TRP A 42 11.31 -10.60 -8.49
C TRP A 42 10.38 -10.00 -7.44
N GLU A 43 9.82 -8.81 -7.67
CA GLU A 43 8.86 -8.14 -6.77
C GLU A 43 7.58 -8.96 -6.58
N THR A 44 7.17 -9.71 -7.59
CA THR A 44 6.03 -10.62 -7.48
C THR A 44 6.37 -11.81 -6.58
N THR A 45 7.55 -12.39 -6.76
CA THR A 45 8.04 -13.54 -5.98
C THR A 45 8.24 -13.14 -4.51
N ILE A 46 8.99 -12.07 -4.24
CA ILE A 46 9.33 -11.64 -2.87
C ILE A 46 8.10 -11.30 -2.04
N ARG A 47 7.04 -10.77 -2.69
CA ARG A 47 5.74 -10.52 -2.04
C ARG A 47 4.97 -11.79 -1.73
N GLN A 48 4.96 -12.76 -2.65
CA GLN A 48 4.28 -14.04 -2.43
C GLN A 48 4.95 -14.86 -1.32
N GLU A 49 6.25 -14.67 -1.15
CA GLU A 49 7.09 -15.31 -0.13
C GLU A 49 7.34 -14.37 1.06
N ALA A 50 6.41 -13.46 1.36
CA ALA A 50 6.51 -12.57 2.51
C ALA A 50 6.72 -13.37 3.83
N PRO A 51 7.48 -12.84 4.80
CA PRO A 51 7.78 -13.54 6.04
C PRO A 51 6.51 -13.92 6.80
N THR A 52 6.47 -15.15 7.31
CA THR A 52 5.31 -15.71 8.02
C THR A 52 5.43 -15.62 9.55
N MET A 53 6.36 -14.81 10.04
CA MET A 53 6.66 -14.62 11.45
C MET A 53 6.76 -13.13 11.78
N GLU A 54 6.53 -12.78 13.04
CA GLU A 54 6.62 -11.39 13.50
C GLU A 54 8.04 -10.86 13.35
N GLY A 55 8.17 -9.59 12.94
CA GLY A 55 9.45 -8.93 12.79
C GLY A 55 9.53 -8.00 11.59
N CYS A 56 10.73 -7.52 11.32
CA CYS A 56 11.03 -6.62 10.23
C CYS A 56 12.06 -7.24 9.29
N PHE A 57 11.84 -7.05 7.99
CA PHE A 57 12.61 -7.71 6.97
C PHE A 57 12.89 -6.79 5.78
N ARG A 58 13.97 -7.08 5.08
CA ARG A 58 14.32 -6.42 3.82
C ARG A 58 14.82 -7.42 2.80
N SER A 59 14.71 -7.06 1.52
CA SER A 59 15.31 -7.80 0.42
C SER A 59 15.74 -6.86 -0.69
N SER A 60 16.65 -7.32 -1.54
CA SER A 60 17.17 -6.57 -2.67
C SER A 60 17.45 -7.50 -3.85
N PHE A 61 16.94 -7.13 -5.02
CA PHE A 61 17.21 -7.82 -6.27
C PHE A 61 18.73 -7.96 -6.51
N PRO A 62 19.22 -9.13 -6.94
CA PRO A 62 18.48 -10.31 -7.38
C PRO A 62 18.18 -11.36 -6.30
N ASN A 63 18.38 -11.06 -5.01
CA ASN A 63 18.16 -12.03 -3.94
C ASN A 63 16.65 -12.24 -3.69
N ASN A 64 16.16 -13.48 -3.79
CA ASN A 64 14.75 -13.83 -3.52
C ASN A 64 14.44 -14.05 -2.04
N GLY A 65 15.44 -14.03 -1.16
CA GLY A 65 15.24 -14.22 0.27
C GLY A 65 14.97 -12.93 1.03
N TRP A 66 14.17 -13.05 2.09
CA TRP A 66 14.03 -12.02 3.12
C TRP A 66 15.17 -12.10 4.13
N GLN A 67 15.75 -10.95 4.46
CA GLN A 67 16.74 -10.81 5.52
C GLN A 67 16.11 -10.07 6.69
N ALA A 68 16.16 -10.66 7.88
CA ALA A 68 15.75 -9.98 9.10
C ALA A 68 16.56 -8.70 9.31
N THR A 69 15.89 -7.65 9.77
CA THR A 69 16.48 -6.37 10.12
C THR A 69 15.89 -5.87 11.42
N ALA A 70 16.57 -4.94 12.09
CA ALA A 70 16.02 -4.28 13.26
C ALA A 70 14.73 -3.55 12.88
N CYS A 71 13.68 -3.77 13.68
CA CYS A 71 12.52 -2.90 13.68
C CYS A 71 12.84 -1.58 14.39
N VAL A 72 12.13 -0.52 14.01
CA VAL A 72 12.03 0.70 14.81
C VAL A 72 10.80 0.61 15.72
N PRO A 73 10.76 1.36 16.84
CA PRO A 73 9.59 1.43 17.70
C PRO A 73 8.32 1.81 16.94
N SER A 74 7.14 1.61 17.53
CA SER A 74 5.87 1.99 16.89
C SER A 74 5.82 3.49 16.51
N PRO A 75 5.48 3.85 15.26
CA PRO A 75 5.27 5.23 14.84
C PRO A 75 4.26 5.95 15.72
N LYS A 76 4.43 7.27 15.87
CA LYS A 76 3.50 8.12 16.64
C LYS A 76 2.33 8.63 15.80
N LEU A 77 2.37 8.39 14.49
CA LEU A 77 1.28 8.76 13.61
C LEU A 77 -0.01 8.09 14.05
N LEU A 78 -1.07 8.89 14.03
CA LEU A 78 -2.43 8.42 14.17
C LEU A 78 -3.18 8.70 12.88
N SER A 79 -3.79 7.66 12.32
CA SER A 79 -4.75 7.80 11.23
C SER A 79 -6.16 7.49 11.72
N ARG A 80 -6.96 8.55 11.82
CA ARG A 80 -8.37 8.38 12.18
C ARG A 80 -9.15 7.88 10.96
N PRO A 81 -10.17 7.03 11.17
CA PRO A 81 -11.16 6.77 10.13
C PRO A 81 -11.83 8.10 9.72
N PRO A 82 -12.53 8.18 8.56
CA PRO A 82 -13.35 9.34 8.24
C PRO A 82 -14.36 9.55 9.36
N ALA A 83 -15.00 10.72 9.44
CA ALA A 83 -16.05 10.97 10.42
C ALA A 83 -17.08 9.81 10.39
N ILE A 84 -16.94 8.90 11.34
CA ILE A 84 -17.77 7.72 11.48
C ILE A 84 -19.06 8.22 12.13
N THR A 85 -20.19 8.09 11.44
CA THR A 85 -21.46 8.12 12.15
C THR A 85 -21.67 6.72 12.73
N VAL A 86 -21.36 6.52 14.02
CA VAL A 86 -21.87 5.35 14.75
C VAL A 86 -23.32 5.68 15.10
N HIS A 87 -24.28 5.19 14.32
CA HIS A 87 -25.66 5.17 14.80
C HIS A 87 -25.74 4.21 15.99
N LYS A 88 -26.32 4.65 17.11
CA LYS A 88 -26.47 3.87 18.36
C LYS A 88 -26.97 2.43 18.14
N ASP A 89 -27.69 2.18 17.03
CA ASP A 89 -28.23 0.88 16.64
C ASP A 89 -27.99 0.50 15.16
N GLY A 90 -27.05 1.13 14.45
CA GLY A 90 -26.93 1.04 12.99
C GLY A 90 -25.55 0.71 12.41
N PRO A 91 -25.47 0.41 11.10
CA PRO A 91 -24.20 0.23 10.40
C PRO A 91 -23.38 1.54 10.41
N ILE A 92 -22.07 1.41 10.55
CA ILE A 92 -21.13 2.52 10.46
C ILE A 92 -21.01 2.95 9.00
N THR A 93 -21.35 4.21 8.70
CA THR A 93 -21.20 4.80 7.36
C THR A 93 -20.28 6.01 7.39
N ALA A 94 -19.40 6.11 6.39
CA ALA A 94 -18.57 7.29 6.17
C ALA A 94 -19.42 8.51 5.75
N ARG A 95 -18.95 9.72 6.03
CA ARG A 95 -19.63 10.99 5.70
C ARG A 95 -19.75 11.18 4.17
N THR A 96 -20.84 11.82 3.72
CA THR A 96 -21.20 11.99 2.30
C THR A 96 -20.96 13.38 1.70
N ASP A 97 -20.44 14.34 2.48
CA ASP A 97 -20.65 15.78 2.20
C ASP A 97 -19.42 16.54 1.69
N ALA A 98 -18.38 15.86 1.19
CA ALA A 98 -17.21 16.53 0.62
C ALA A 98 -17.25 16.57 -0.91
N ALA A 99 -16.62 17.58 -1.51
CA ALA A 99 -16.26 17.58 -2.92
C ALA A 99 -15.57 16.25 -3.29
N LEU A 100 -15.62 15.84 -4.57
CA LEU A 100 -15.13 14.54 -5.08
C LEU A 100 -13.61 14.30 -4.94
N THR A 101 -12.93 15.06 -4.08
CA THR A 101 -11.54 14.86 -3.67
C THR A 101 -11.41 13.55 -2.90
N ALA A 102 -10.46 12.71 -3.32
CA ALA A 102 -10.30 11.37 -2.75
C ALA A 102 -9.91 11.41 -1.26
N GLY A 103 -10.47 10.48 -0.48
CA GLY A 103 -10.31 10.35 0.96
C GLY A 103 -11.45 10.94 1.80
N ASN A 104 -11.29 10.92 3.12
CA ASN A 104 -12.33 11.32 4.08
C ASN A 104 -13.72 10.71 3.77
N GLY A 105 -13.73 9.41 3.46
CA GLY A 105 -14.92 8.65 3.08
C GLY A 105 -15.24 8.63 1.59
N VAL A 106 -14.63 9.51 0.79
CA VAL A 106 -14.80 9.58 -0.66
C VAL A 106 -13.70 8.77 -1.35
N ASP A 107 -13.88 7.47 -1.52
CA ASP A 107 -12.99 6.62 -2.33
C ASP A 107 -13.73 5.41 -2.92
N TYR A 108 -13.08 4.71 -3.84
CA TYR A 108 -13.45 3.38 -4.29
C TYR A 108 -12.79 2.27 -3.47
N VAL A 109 -13.57 1.23 -3.23
CA VAL A 109 -13.18 0.08 -2.43
C VAL A 109 -13.48 -1.21 -3.20
N ALA A 110 -12.52 -2.13 -3.22
CA ALA A 110 -12.68 -3.47 -3.78
C ALA A 110 -13.50 -4.33 -2.81
N GLY A 111 -14.75 -4.66 -3.17
CA GLY A 111 -15.62 -5.51 -2.37
C GLY A 111 -15.67 -6.96 -2.87
N THR A 112 -15.36 -7.92 -1.99
CA THR A 112 -15.39 -9.36 -2.31
C THR A 112 -16.51 -10.08 -1.56
N ARG A 113 -16.90 -11.26 -2.07
CA ARG A 113 -17.83 -12.16 -1.35
C ARG A 113 -17.11 -13.08 -0.37
N GLN A 114 -15.87 -13.44 -0.66
CA GLN A 114 -15.01 -14.23 0.22
C GLN A 114 -14.13 -13.31 1.08
N LEU A 115 -13.48 -13.88 2.09
CA LEU A 115 -12.51 -13.14 2.89
C LEU A 115 -11.26 -12.86 2.05
N ILE A 116 -10.81 -11.62 2.07
CA ILE A 116 -9.57 -11.18 1.45
C ILE A 116 -8.42 -11.74 2.29
N GLN A 117 -7.53 -12.48 1.63
CA GLN A 117 -6.28 -13.00 2.19
C GLN A 117 -5.17 -11.97 2.05
N SER A 118 -5.15 -11.27 0.91
CA SER A 118 -4.18 -10.21 0.64
C SER A 118 -4.69 -9.20 -0.38
N THR A 119 -4.20 -7.97 -0.29
CA THR A 119 -4.39 -6.89 -1.26
C THR A 119 -3.04 -6.45 -1.80
N LEU A 120 -2.99 -6.06 -3.08
CA LEU A 120 -1.88 -5.37 -3.73
C LEU A 120 -2.39 -4.04 -4.29
N GLY A 121 -1.83 -2.93 -3.79
CA GLY A 121 -2.04 -1.59 -4.28
C GLY A 121 -0.89 -1.16 -5.20
N THR A 122 -1.25 -0.60 -6.37
CA THR A 122 -0.29 -0.05 -7.34
C THR A 122 -0.85 1.18 -8.04
N PHE A 123 0.04 1.94 -8.67
CA PHE A 123 -0.33 3.05 -9.55
C PHE A 123 0.10 2.78 -11.00
N PRO A 124 -0.71 2.08 -11.82
CA PRO A 124 -0.30 1.69 -13.17
C PRO A 124 0.07 2.84 -14.12
N SER A 125 -0.46 4.05 -13.86
CA SER A 125 -0.15 5.25 -14.62
C SER A 125 -0.10 6.46 -13.70
N VAL A 126 0.97 7.24 -13.81
CA VAL A 126 1.18 8.50 -13.08
C VAL A 126 1.74 9.51 -14.09
N THR A 127 0.99 10.55 -14.40
CA THR A 127 1.38 11.57 -15.38
C THR A 127 1.03 12.96 -14.88
N GLY A 128 1.74 13.97 -15.38
CA GLY A 128 1.53 15.37 -14.97
C GLY A 128 1.95 15.70 -13.53
N VAL A 129 2.38 14.72 -12.74
CA VAL A 129 2.85 14.92 -11.37
C VAL A 129 4.28 15.48 -11.38
N ALA A 130 4.40 16.78 -11.11
CA ALA A 130 5.66 17.50 -10.96
C ALA A 130 5.92 17.92 -9.50
N THR A 131 4.97 17.66 -8.60
CA THR A 131 5.14 17.89 -7.16
C THR A 131 6.36 17.11 -6.69
N GLY A 132 7.27 17.81 -6.00
CA GLY A 132 8.52 17.25 -5.52
C GLY A 132 8.31 16.34 -4.31
N VAL A 133 9.11 16.57 -3.27
CA VAL A 133 8.93 15.89 -1.99
C VAL A 133 7.80 16.57 -1.23
N ALA A 134 6.75 15.83 -0.90
CA ALA A 134 5.71 16.25 0.02
C ALA A 134 5.47 15.13 1.04
N ASP A 135 4.82 15.47 2.15
CA ASP A 135 4.44 14.49 3.16
C ASP A 135 3.13 13.82 2.76
N TYR A 136 3.19 12.51 2.57
CA TYR A 136 2.07 11.66 2.21
C TYR A 136 2.17 10.29 2.88
N SER A 137 1.05 9.57 2.84
CA SER A 137 0.98 8.16 3.15
C SER A 137 0.36 7.38 1.99
N LEU A 138 0.76 6.12 1.85
CA LEU A 138 -0.02 5.12 1.13
C LEU A 138 -0.72 4.26 2.16
N GLN A 139 -1.99 3.98 1.93
CA GLN A 139 -2.80 3.23 2.89
C GLN A 139 -3.50 2.10 2.18
N ILE A 140 -3.37 0.88 2.69
CA ILE A 140 -4.34 -0.19 2.43
C ILE A 140 -5.23 -0.27 3.66
N ASN A 141 -6.54 -0.08 3.49
CA ASN A 141 -7.49 -0.12 4.60
C ASN A 141 -8.43 -1.32 4.45
N THR A 142 -8.68 -2.02 5.56
CA THR A 142 -9.74 -3.03 5.61
C THR A 142 -11.11 -2.38 5.75
N ASN A 143 -12.19 -3.15 5.61
CA ASN A 143 -13.47 -2.73 6.18
C ASN A 143 -13.39 -2.61 7.70
N LEU A 144 -14.26 -1.74 8.22
CA LEU A 144 -14.66 -1.71 9.62
C LEU A 144 -15.91 -2.58 9.80
N ASP A 145 -15.81 -3.63 10.62
CA ASP A 145 -16.92 -4.57 10.85
C ASP A 145 -16.85 -5.21 12.24
N ARG A 146 -17.95 -5.84 12.68
CA ARG A 146 -18.03 -6.55 13.95
C ARG A 146 -17.07 -7.74 13.96
N ASN A 147 -16.34 -7.90 15.04
CA ASN A 147 -15.33 -8.96 15.15
C ASN A 147 -15.45 -9.73 16.47
N ALA A 148 -16.42 -10.64 16.54
CA ALA A 148 -16.73 -11.38 17.76
C ALA A 148 -15.53 -12.10 18.38
N VAL A 149 -14.58 -12.57 17.56
CA VAL A 149 -13.35 -13.23 18.04
C VAL A 149 -12.50 -12.24 18.84
N THR A 150 -12.23 -11.06 18.28
CA THR A 150 -11.46 -10.02 18.95
C THR A 150 -12.21 -9.42 20.13
N CYS A 151 -13.54 -9.29 20.04
CA CYS A 151 -14.34 -8.81 21.18
C CYS A 151 -14.19 -9.76 22.37
N ALA A 152 -14.38 -11.06 22.16
CA ALA A 152 -14.21 -12.07 23.21
C ALA A 152 -12.77 -12.09 23.75
N GLN A 153 -11.77 -11.97 22.88
CA GLN A 153 -10.35 -11.90 23.26
C GLN A 153 -10.05 -10.75 24.21
N PHE A 154 -10.63 -9.57 23.98
CA PHE A 154 -10.50 -8.40 24.85
C PHE A 154 -11.58 -8.33 25.95
N GLY A 155 -12.40 -9.37 26.07
CA GLY A 155 -13.43 -9.47 27.09
C GLY A 155 -14.66 -8.61 26.86
N TYR A 156 -14.89 -8.06 25.66
CA TYR A 156 -16.06 -7.25 25.30
C TYR A 156 -17.19 -8.11 24.70
N SER A 157 -18.44 -7.75 25.03
CA SER A 157 -19.64 -8.41 24.47
C SER A 157 -19.83 -8.13 22.97
N SER A 158 -19.45 -6.93 22.54
CA SER A 158 -19.48 -6.51 21.14
C SER A 158 -18.46 -5.41 20.88
N CYS A 159 -17.95 -5.38 19.66
CA CYS A 159 -16.91 -4.47 19.21
C CYS A 159 -16.82 -4.49 17.69
N TRP A 160 -16.17 -3.48 17.13
CA TRP A 160 -15.78 -3.41 15.74
C TRP A 160 -14.27 -3.28 15.64
N THR A 161 -13.70 -3.79 14.56
CA THR A 161 -12.26 -3.70 14.32
C THR A 161 -11.97 -3.20 12.93
N TRP A 162 -10.88 -2.46 12.79
CA TRP A 162 -10.37 -1.93 11.53
C TRP A 162 -8.86 -1.92 11.57
N GLN A 163 -8.22 -2.25 10.46
CA GLN A 163 -6.77 -2.30 10.35
C GLN A 163 -6.33 -1.57 9.09
N GLN A 164 -5.22 -0.85 9.21
CA GLN A 164 -4.58 -0.13 8.12
C GLN A 164 -3.14 -0.57 7.97
N PHE A 165 -2.66 -0.63 6.74
CA PHE A 165 -1.28 -0.94 6.41
C PHE A 165 -0.68 0.28 5.72
N PHE A 166 0.42 0.79 6.27
CA PHE A 166 0.98 2.08 5.91
C PHE A 166 2.30 1.96 5.17
N TYR A 167 2.47 2.82 4.18
CA TYR A 167 3.71 3.56 3.98
C TYR A 167 3.46 5.00 4.41
N SER A 168 4.38 5.57 5.17
CA SER A 168 4.37 6.96 5.57
C SER A 168 5.72 7.58 5.23
N THR A 169 5.69 8.83 4.75
CA THR A 169 6.91 9.60 4.46
C THR A 169 7.60 10.13 5.70
N ASP A 170 6.92 10.14 6.85
CA ASP A 170 7.47 10.65 8.09
C ASP A 170 6.87 9.93 9.32
N TYR A 171 7.74 9.45 10.20
CA TYR A 171 7.45 8.49 11.26
C TYR A 171 6.77 9.08 12.50
N ASP A 172 7.05 10.34 12.79
CA ASP A 172 6.53 11.05 13.98
C ASP A 172 5.76 12.32 13.63
N SER A 173 5.68 12.68 12.34
CA SER A 173 5.08 13.92 11.84
C SER A 173 5.67 15.18 12.51
N ASP A 174 6.86 15.09 13.10
CA ASP A 174 7.55 16.22 13.71
C ASP A 174 8.47 16.88 12.68
N PRO A 175 8.12 18.07 12.16
CA PRO A 175 8.90 18.70 11.10
C PRO A 175 10.34 19.03 11.52
N ILE A 176 10.64 19.04 12.83
CA ILE A 176 11.98 19.31 13.37
C ILE A 176 12.91 18.11 13.15
N ASN A 177 12.39 16.88 13.15
CA ASN A 177 13.19 15.66 13.05
C ASN A 177 13.52 15.28 11.60
N GLY A 178 12.87 15.94 10.64
CA GLY A 178 12.96 15.64 9.22
C GLY A 178 12.28 14.32 8.87
N ARG A 179 12.12 14.08 7.57
CA ARG A 179 11.37 12.93 7.07
C ARG A 179 12.04 11.61 7.42
N THR A 180 11.33 10.79 8.16
CA THR A 180 11.73 9.40 8.45
C THR A 180 10.70 8.42 7.88
N PRO A 181 10.86 8.00 6.60
CA PRO A 181 9.85 7.16 5.96
C PRO A 181 9.81 5.76 6.57
N VAL A 182 8.62 5.26 6.79
CA VAL A 182 8.37 4.02 7.52
C VAL A 182 7.18 3.27 6.92
N ILE A 183 7.23 1.93 6.99
CA ILE A 183 6.02 1.11 6.86
C ILE A 183 5.68 0.47 8.21
N PHE A 184 4.39 0.36 8.49
CA PHE A 184 3.84 -0.18 9.74
C PHE A 184 2.36 -0.56 9.57
N ILE A 185 1.78 -1.15 10.61
CA ILE A 185 0.37 -1.53 10.68
C ILE A 185 -0.28 -0.75 11.81
N GLU A 186 -1.39 -0.08 11.53
CA GLU A 186 -2.22 0.57 12.54
C GLU A 186 -3.48 -0.25 12.79
N ASN A 187 -3.83 -0.39 14.06
CA ASN A 187 -4.91 -1.24 14.53
C ASN A 187 -5.91 -0.40 15.30
N TRP A 188 -7.19 -0.58 15.00
CA TRP A 188 -8.29 0.06 15.71
C TRP A 188 -9.30 -0.97 16.23
N PHE A 189 -9.67 -0.78 17.49
CA PHE A 189 -10.72 -1.50 18.19
C PHE A 189 -11.74 -0.48 18.69
N TYR A 190 -13.02 -0.68 18.37
CA TYR A 190 -14.12 0.19 18.81
C TYR A 190 -14.99 -0.61 19.77
N ALA A 191 -15.12 -0.13 21.00
CA ALA A 191 -15.97 -0.74 21.99
C ALA A 191 -17.44 -0.60 21.59
N GLY A 192 -18.21 -1.67 21.70
CA GLY A 192 -19.62 -1.65 21.31
C GLY A 192 -20.56 -1.00 22.31
N ASN A 193 -20.10 -0.71 23.52
CA ASN A 193 -20.84 0.05 24.52
C ASN A 193 -19.89 0.80 25.45
N ALA A 194 -20.38 1.91 26.00
CA ALA A 194 -19.59 2.80 26.86
C ALA A 194 -19.32 2.19 28.25
N GLU A 195 -20.29 1.51 28.86
CA GLU A 195 -20.17 0.94 30.21
C GLU A 195 -19.05 -0.12 30.30
N GLU A 196 -18.96 -1.02 29.32
CA GLU A 196 -17.87 -2.00 29.24
C GLU A 196 -16.53 -1.32 29.00
N PHE A 197 -16.50 -0.23 28.23
CA PHE A 197 -15.28 0.53 28.00
C PHE A 197 -14.80 1.25 29.26
N GLU A 198 -15.71 1.88 30.01
CA GLU A 198 -15.39 2.50 31.30
C GLU A 198 -14.88 1.47 32.32
N ALA A 199 -15.45 0.27 32.32
CA ALA A 199 -15.05 -0.79 33.24
C ALA A 199 -13.73 -1.47 32.86
N LYS A 200 -13.46 -1.68 31.57
CA LYS A 200 -12.34 -2.52 31.08
C LYS A 200 -11.18 -1.71 30.52
N GLY A 201 -11.46 -0.54 29.94
CA GLY A 201 -10.49 0.29 29.23
C GLY A 201 -9.89 -0.40 28.01
N CYS A 202 -8.75 0.13 27.56
CA CYS A 202 -8.05 -0.44 26.42
C CYS A 202 -7.20 -1.66 26.78
N PRO A 203 -7.01 -2.61 25.85
CA PRO A 203 -6.06 -3.70 26.04
C PRO A 203 -4.66 -3.17 26.39
N SER A 204 -3.87 -3.98 27.10
CA SER A 204 -2.53 -3.58 27.51
C SER A 204 -1.67 -3.19 26.30
N GLY A 205 -1.00 -2.03 26.39
CA GLY A 205 -0.17 -1.48 25.30
C GLY A 205 -0.94 -0.69 24.23
N TRP A 206 -2.27 -0.59 24.34
CA TRP A 206 -3.08 0.22 23.43
C TRP A 206 -3.37 1.59 24.02
N ASN A 207 -3.53 2.58 23.14
CA ASN A 207 -3.91 3.93 23.49
C ASN A 207 -5.43 4.08 23.45
N SER A 208 -6.00 4.80 24.41
CA SER A 208 -7.42 5.16 24.41
C SER A 208 -7.71 6.32 23.47
N TYR A 209 -8.83 6.26 22.77
CA TYR A 209 -9.37 7.35 21.96
C TYR A 209 -10.89 7.39 22.09
N SER A 210 -11.42 8.48 22.65
CA SER A 210 -12.86 8.65 22.87
C SER A 210 -13.33 9.96 22.25
N THR A 211 -14.51 9.92 21.62
CA THR A 211 -15.23 11.08 21.10
C THR A 211 -16.60 11.16 21.74
N SER A 212 -17.43 12.13 21.34
CA SER A 212 -18.85 12.14 21.71
C SER A 212 -19.63 10.93 21.19
N ASP A 213 -19.12 10.26 20.16
CA ASP A 213 -19.87 9.29 19.37
C ASP A 213 -19.42 7.85 19.63
N TYR A 214 -18.16 7.63 20.05
CA TYR A 214 -17.64 6.29 20.30
C TYR A 214 -16.44 6.28 21.24
N ASN A 215 -16.17 5.09 21.78
CA ASN A 215 -14.97 4.75 22.52
C ASN A 215 -14.15 3.74 21.74
N ALA A 216 -12.86 4.00 21.60
CA ALA A 216 -11.95 3.18 20.83
C ALA A 216 -10.59 3.04 21.51
N CYS A 217 -9.85 2.05 21.02
CA CYS A 217 -8.46 1.83 21.31
C CYS A 217 -7.71 1.75 19.99
N TYR A 218 -6.49 2.28 19.96
CA TYR A 218 -5.61 2.12 18.82
C TYR A 218 -4.21 1.69 19.23
N SER A 219 -3.51 1.02 18.32
CA SER A 219 -2.10 0.67 18.49
C SER A 219 -1.41 0.57 17.13
N ASN A 220 -0.13 0.93 17.09
CA ASN A 220 0.73 0.73 15.94
C ASN A 220 1.66 -0.44 16.19
N SER A 221 1.87 -1.27 15.17
CA SER A 221 2.99 -2.21 15.16
C SER A 221 4.31 -1.45 15.24
N ASN A 222 5.39 -2.17 15.55
CA ASN A 222 6.71 -1.70 15.20
C ASN A 222 6.80 -1.38 13.69
N GLY A 223 7.76 -0.56 13.30
CA GLY A 223 7.96 -0.16 11.91
C GLY A 223 9.27 -0.68 11.31
N VAL A 224 9.42 -0.55 10.00
CA VAL A 224 10.71 -0.64 9.32
C VAL A 224 10.95 0.61 8.47
N ILE A 225 12.14 1.19 8.61
CA ILE A 225 12.54 2.37 7.84
C ILE A 225 12.73 2.00 6.38
N VAL A 226 12.15 2.81 5.50
CA VAL A 226 12.17 2.63 4.06
C VAL A 226 12.67 3.89 3.36
N PRO A 227 13.02 3.83 2.07
CA PRO A 227 13.44 5.00 1.32
C PRO A 227 12.29 6.00 1.17
N LEU A 228 12.62 7.29 1.21
CA LEU A 228 11.71 8.36 0.83
C LEU A 228 11.46 8.27 -0.67
N VAL A 229 10.19 8.18 -1.06
CA VAL A 229 9.79 8.21 -2.46
C VAL A 229 9.11 9.56 -2.75
N PRO A 230 9.58 10.33 -3.74
CA PRO A 230 8.86 11.53 -4.17
C PRO A 230 7.48 11.18 -4.73
N ILE A 231 6.51 12.08 -4.61
CA ILE A 231 5.15 11.85 -5.14
C ILE A 231 5.18 11.60 -6.65
N SER A 232 6.08 12.24 -7.39
CA SER A 232 6.29 12.00 -8.82
C SER A 232 6.77 10.59 -9.17
N GLN A 233 7.19 9.78 -8.20
CA GLN A 233 7.70 8.42 -8.39
C GLN A 233 6.79 7.34 -7.78
N ILE A 234 5.57 7.68 -7.35
CA ILE A 234 4.65 6.69 -6.73
C ILE A 234 4.30 5.54 -7.68
N GLY A 235 4.37 5.75 -9.00
CA GLY A 235 4.21 4.70 -10.01
C GLY A 235 5.24 3.56 -9.92
N SER A 236 6.36 3.78 -9.23
CA SER A 236 7.39 2.76 -8.99
C SER A 236 7.16 1.96 -7.70
N ILE A 237 6.16 2.32 -6.89
CA ILE A 237 5.84 1.65 -5.63
C ILE A 237 4.85 0.51 -5.90
N LYS A 238 5.07 -0.62 -5.22
CA LYS A 238 4.06 -1.64 -4.99
C LYS A 238 3.91 -1.86 -3.49
N MET A 239 2.69 -1.78 -2.98
CA MET A 239 2.40 -2.03 -1.57
C MET A 239 1.41 -3.17 -1.45
N SER A 240 1.65 -4.12 -0.57
CA SER A 240 0.72 -5.21 -0.31
C SER A 240 0.52 -5.46 1.16
N ALA A 241 -0.69 -5.89 1.49
CA ALA A 241 -1.08 -6.27 2.83
C ALA A 241 -1.63 -7.70 2.80
N SER A 242 -1.40 -8.46 3.88
CA SER A 242 -2.00 -9.78 4.08
C SER A 242 -2.40 -9.98 5.53
N ALA A 243 -3.43 -10.81 5.73
CA ALA A 243 -3.89 -11.22 7.06
C ALA A 243 -4.15 -12.72 7.05
N THR A 244 -3.38 -13.47 7.84
CA THR A 244 -3.40 -14.93 7.82
C THR A 244 -3.88 -15.50 9.14
N ALA A 245 -4.90 -16.36 9.09
CA ALA A 245 -5.44 -17.02 10.29
C ALA A 245 -4.34 -17.78 11.06
N GLY A 246 -4.15 -17.44 12.34
CA GLY A 246 -3.15 -18.10 13.19
C GLY A 246 -1.68 -17.86 12.80
N GLY A 247 -1.43 -16.91 11.90
CA GLY A 247 -0.09 -16.50 11.49
C GLY A 247 0.17 -15.04 11.86
N VAL A 248 0.52 -14.24 10.86
CA VAL A 248 0.80 -12.81 11.00
C VAL A 248 -0.03 -11.97 10.03
N ASP A 249 -0.28 -10.73 10.43
CA ASP A 249 -0.69 -9.65 9.54
C ASP A 249 0.58 -8.97 9.04
N THR A 250 0.69 -8.72 7.73
CA THR A 250 1.94 -8.26 7.11
C THR A 250 1.70 -7.15 6.12
N VAL A 251 2.52 -6.10 6.17
CA VAL A 251 2.71 -5.14 5.08
C VAL A 251 4.03 -5.41 4.37
N THR A 252 4.02 -5.30 3.05
CA THR A 252 5.22 -5.33 2.20
C THR A 252 5.19 -4.12 1.29
N PHE A 253 6.34 -3.47 1.18
CA PHE A 253 6.57 -2.31 0.32
C PHE A 253 7.77 -2.61 -0.56
N SER A 254 7.63 -2.45 -1.87
CA SER A 254 8.73 -2.60 -2.80
C SER A 254 8.83 -1.41 -3.74
N ILE A 255 10.07 -1.03 -4.04
CA ILE A 255 10.42 0.02 -4.99
C ILE A 255 11.78 -0.27 -5.62
N ASN A 256 11.85 -0.19 -6.94
CA ASN A 256 13.11 -0.22 -7.72
C ASN A 256 14.04 -1.39 -7.34
N GLY A 257 13.49 -2.60 -7.13
CA GLY A 257 14.30 -3.77 -6.78
C GLY A 257 14.72 -3.85 -5.31
N ARG A 258 14.10 -3.07 -4.42
CA ARG A 258 14.24 -3.17 -2.96
C ARG A 258 12.87 -3.48 -2.36
N ALA A 259 12.81 -4.35 -1.37
CA ALA A 259 11.58 -4.72 -0.67
C ALA A 259 11.79 -4.65 0.85
N TYR A 260 10.74 -4.27 1.55
CA TYR A 260 10.69 -4.12 2.99
C TYR A 260 9.39 -4.73 3.49
N SER A 261 9.42 -5.34 4.67
CA SER A 261 8.24 -5.92 5.27
C SER A 261 8.28 -5.76 6.78
N VAL A 262 7.11 -5.55 7.36
CA VAL A 262 6.88 -5.67 8.80
C VAL A 262 5.61 -6.47 9.04
N SER A 263 5.69 -7.33 10.05
CA SER A 263 4.63 -8.26 10.40
C SER A 263 4.35 -8.22 11.91
N GLN A 264 3.08 -8.33 12.28
CA GLN A 264 2.61 -8.43 13.66
C GLN A 264 1.76 -9.68 13.84
N ASN A 265 1.54 -10.11 15.08
CA ASN A 265 0.67 -11.24 15.37
C ASN A 265 -0.75 -11.05 14.79
N ALA A 266 -1.28 -12.06 14.08
CA ALA A 266 -2.63 -11.99 13.52
C ALA A 266 -3.72 -11.86 14.59
N ASN A 267 -3.46 -12.36 15.82
CA ASN A 267 -4.41 -12.24 16.92
C ASN A 267 -4.51 -10.80 17.46
N THR A 268 -3.69 -9.86 17.01
CA THR A 268 -3.81 -8.44 17.40
C THR A 268 -5.22 -7.92 17.14
N LEU A 269 -5.77 -8.24 15.96
CA LEU A 269 -7.16 -7.90 15.61
C LEU A 269 -7.95 -9.05 14.97
N ASN A 270 -7.35 -10.22 14.69
CA ASN A 270 -8.00 -11.31 13.96
C ASN A 270 -8.67 -10.83 12.66
N ILE A 271 -8.06 -9.86 11.94
CA ILE A 271 -8.72 -9.14 10.85
C ILE A 271 -9.09 -10.07 9.69
N ASN A 272 -8.34 -11.17 9.54
CA ASN A 272 -8.58 -12.25 8.58
C ASN A 272 -9.98 -12.87 8.72
N ARG A 273 -10.68 -12.67 9.84
CA ARG A 273 -12.05 -13.15 10.08
C ARG A 273 -13.12 -12.26 9.44
N ILE A 274 -12.79 -11.00 9.16
CA ILE A 274 -13.77 -10.00 8.73
C ILE A 274 -13.38 -9.25 7.46
N TRP A 275 -12.14 -9.36 6.98
CA TRP A 275 -11.64 -8.57 5.84
C TRP A 275 -12.31 -9.01 4.53
N ARG A 276 -13.17 -8.16 3.97
CA ARG A 276 -13.94 -8.39 2.72
C ARG A 276 -13.93 -7.19 1.79
N ARG A 277 -13.39 -6.07 2.26
CA ARG A 277 -13.29 -4.85 1.48
C ARG A 277 -11.90 -4.26 1.66
N SER A 278 -11.32 -3.80 0.57
CA SER A 278 -10.00 -3.19 0.60
C SER A 278 -10.01 -1.87 -0.16
N GLU A 279 -9.59 -0.82 0.51
CA GLU A 279 -9.22 0.48 -0.08
C GLU A 279 -7.71 0.48 -0.32
N PHE A 280 -7.26 1.18 -1.35
CA PHE A 280 -5.86 1.55 -1.49
C PHE A 280 -5.76 2.90 -2.18
N ASN A 281 -5.03 3.84 -1.59
CA ASN A 281 -4.78 5.14 -2.20
C ASN A 281 -3.59 5.88 -1.57
N ILE A 282 -3.34 7.08 -2.09
CA ILE A 282 -2.42 8.09 -1.57
C ILE A 282 -3.17 9.21 -0.85
N PHE A 283 -2.76 9.50 0.38
CA PHE A 283 -3.39 10.51 1.23
C PHE A 283 -2.34 11.36 1.96
N GLY A 284 -2.77 12.39 2.69
CA GLY A 284 -1.91 13.13 3.61
C GLY A 284 -1.23 12.25 4.69
N ASN A 285 -0.21 12.79 5.34
CA ASN A 285 0.58 12.05 6.32
C ASN A 285 0.03 12.20 7.75
N GLY A 286 -0.93 11.33 8.10
CA GLY A 286 -1.55 11.31 9.43
C GLY A 286 -2.69 12.31 9.60
N SER A 287 -3.36 12.27 10.75
CA SER A 287 -4.56 13.09 11.01
C SER A 287 -4.30 14.59 11.20
N ASP A 288 -3.09 14.99 11.61
CA ASP A 288 -2.75 16.42 11.79
C ASP A 288 -2.38 17.12 10.47
N HIS A 289 -1.94 16.34 9.48
CA HIS A 289 -1.68 16.77 8.10
C HIS A 289 -2.45 15.90 7.10
N PRO A 290 -3.80 15.97 7.13
CA PRO A 290 -4.63 15.00 6.44
C PRO A 290 -4.66 15.17 4.93
N LEU A 291 -4.20 16.29 4.38
CA LEU A 291 -4.28 16.59 2.95
C LEU A 291 -2.89 16.56 2.30
N VAL A 292 -2.74 15.75 1.25
CA VAL A 292 -1.63 15.87 0.30
C VAL A 292 -2.08 16.61 -0.97
N LEU A 293 -1.25 17.54 -1.45
CA LEU A 293 -1.53 18.33 -2.64
C LEU A 293 -0.70 17.86 -3.84
N PHE A 294 -1.40 17.53 -4.92
CA PHE A 294 -0.87 17.36 -6.26
C PHE A 294 -0.97 18.68 -7.02
N ASN A 295 0.05 18.99 -7.83
CA ASN A 295 0.01 20.10 -8.77
C ASN A 295 -1.08 19.90 -9.83
N SER A 296 -1.62 21.00 -10.38
CA SER A 296 -2.62 20.95 -11.45
C SER A 296 -2.11 20.16 -12.67
N GLY A 297 -3.02 19.45 -13.33
CA GLY A 297 -2.73 18.57 -14.46
C GLY A 297 -2.25 17.19 -14.04
N SER A 298 -2.27 16.86 -12.74
CA SER A 298 -1.89 15.54 -12.24
C SER A 298 -2.95 14.51 -12.61
N HIS A 299 -2.50 13.34 -13.06
CA HIS A 299 -3.35 12.20 -13.37
C HIS A 299 -2.74 10.94 -12.77
N VAL A 300 -3.52 10.22 -11.98
CA VAL A 300 -3.13 8.98 -11.32
C VAL A 300 -4.14 7.91 -11.68
N THR A 301 -3.68 6.71 -12.02
CA THR A 301 -4.50 5.51 -12.09
C THR A 301 -4.18 4.64 -10.90
N VAL A 302 -5.18 4.26 -10.13
CA VAL A 302 -5.08 3.42 -8.95
C VAL A 302 -5.57 2.02 -9.31
N ASN A 303 -4.83 0.99 -8.88
CA ASN A 303 -5.26 -0.40 -9.00
C ASN A 303 -5.20 -1.08 -7.64
N VAL A 304 -6.31 -1.74 -7.28
CA VAL A 304 -6.47 -2.50 -6.04
C VAL A 304 -6.78 -3.94 -6.40
N ALA A 305 -5.74 -4.78 -6.41
CA ALA A 305 -5.87 -6.21 -6.65
C ALA A 305 -6.10 -6.97 -5.35
N VAL A 306 -7.02 -7.92 -5.36
CA VAL A 306 -7.41 -8.70 -4.18
C VAL A 306 -7.23 -10.19 -4.44
N LYS A 307 -6.81 -10.92 -3.40
CA LYS A 307 -6.78 -12.38 -3.38
C LYS A 307 -7.78 -12.87 -2.34
N ASP A 308 -8.91 -13.36 -2.80
CA ASP A 308 -9.99 -13.90 -1.96
C ASP A 308 -10.22 -15.41 -2.18
N GLY A 309 -9.31 -16.06 -2.90
CA GLY A 309 -9.40 -17.47 -3.29
C GLY A 309 -10.24 -17.72 -4.55
N THR A 310 -10.72 -16.67 -5.24
CA THR A 310 -11.51 -16.79 -6.46
C THR A 310 -10.90 -16.02 -7.64
N SER A 311 -11.42 -16.24 -8.84
CA SER A 311 -11.11 -15.45 -10.05
C SER A 311 -12.22 -14.45 -10.40
N ASN A 312 -13.18 -14.23 -9.50
CA ASN A 312 -14.31 -13.35 -9.76
C ASN A 312 -13.87 -11.89 -9.67
N ALA A 313 -14.39 -11.05 -10.56
CA ALA A 313 -14.18 -9.61 -10.44
C ALA A 313 -14.73 -9.10 -9.08
N PRO A 314 -13.95 -8.33 -8.30
CA PRO A 314 -14.48 -7.65 -7.13
C PRO A 314 -15.51 -6.61 -7.56
N ARG A 315 -16.32 -6.12 -6.61
CA ARG A 315 -17.20 -4.99 -6.86
C ARG A 315 -16.46 -3.68 -6.64
N CYS A 316 -16.63 -2.73 -7.55
CA CYS A 316 -16.36 -1.32 -7.27
C CYS A 316 -17.44 -0.78 -6.32
N LEU A 317 -17.10 -0.58 -5.05
CA LEU A 317 -17.94 0.13 -4.09
C LEU A 317 -17.45 1.57 -4.01
N GLY A 318 -18.33 2.57 -4.13
CA GLY A 318 -17.95 3.98 -4.11
C GLY A 318 -18.89 4.86 -4.94
N PRO A 319 -18.60 6.16 -5.08
CA PRO A 319 -17.39 6.85 -4.63
C PRO A 319 -17.36 7.22 -3.14
N ASN A 320 -18.41 6.93 -2.36
CA ASN A 320 -18.45 7.25 -0.92
C ASN A 320 -18.25 5.99 -0.06
N ALA A 321 -17.20 5.22 -0.34
CA ALA A 321 -16.94 3.93 0.34
C ALA A 321 -15.63 3.89 1.13
N GLY A 322 -14.84 4.98 1.12
CA GLY A 322 -13.52 5.03 1.73
C GLY A 322 -13.53 4.87 3.26
N TYR A 323 -12.42 4.39 3.80
CA TYR A 323 -12.23 4.11 5.22
C TYR A 323 -11.15 5.00 5.86
N SER A 324 -10.47 5.84 5.09
CA SER A 324 -9.49 6.81 5.60
C SER A 324 -10.10 8.20 5.88
N GLY A 325 -9.62 8.86 6.94
CA GLY A 325 -9.90 10.28 7.22
C GLY A 325 -8.96 11.24 6.49
N GLN A 326 -7.81 10.76 5.99
CA GLN A 326 -6.90 11.56 5.19
C GLN A 326 -7.40 11.66 3.73
N GLN A 327 -6.87 12.63 3.00
CA GLN A 327 -7.35 13.10 1.72
C GLN A 327 -6.20 13.44 0.76
N ASN A 328 -6.53 13.49 -0.53
CA ASN A 328 -5.75 14.17 -1.55
C ASN A 328 -6.66 15.14 -2.35
N ASN A 329 -6.06 16.00 -3.18
CA ASN A 329 -6.82 16.99 -3.97
C ASN A 329 -7.15 16.52 -5.40
N LEU A 330 -7.17 15.21 -5.67
CA LEU A 330 -7.52 14.63 -6.96
C LEU A 330 -9.00 14.21 -6.98
N THR A 331 -9.66 14.43 -8.11
CA THR A 331 -11.06 14.07 -8.33
C THR A 331 -11.17 12.64 -8.85
N LEU A 332 -12.01 11.81 -8.20
CA LEU A 332 -12.27 10.44 -8.63
C LEU A 332 -12.94 10.37 -10.01
N GLY A 333 -12.38 9.54 -10.89
CA GLY A 333 -12.95 9.14 -12.17
C GLY A 333 -13.69 7.80 -12.08
N LYS A 334 -13.89 7.12 -13.22
CA LYS A 334 -14.69 5.89 -13.27
C LYS A 334 -13.94 4.69 -12.69
N CYS A 335 -14.57 3.95 -11.77
CA CYS A 335 -14.11 2.63 -11.35
C CYS A 335 -14.56 1.51 -12.30
N THR A 336 -13.63 0.61 -12.60
CA THR A 336 -13.85 -0.62 -13.36
C THR A 336 -13.34 -1.82 -12.58
N ALA A 337 -13.99 -2.97 -12.73
CA ALA A 337 -13.60 -4.20 -12.07
C ALA A 337 -13.20 -5.26 -13.11
N SER A 338 -12.16 -6.04 -12.78
CA SER A 338 -11.66 -7.12 -13.60
C SER A 338 -11.51 -8.39 -12.76
N GLY A 339 -11.87 -9.54 -13.34
CA GLY A 339 -11.63 -10.86 -12.76
C GLY A 339 -10.35 -11.50 -13.30
N GLY A 340 -10.28 -12.83 -13.23
CA GLY A 340 -9.17 -13.62 -13.77
C GLY A 340 -8.10 -13.95 -12.74
N ALA A 341 -6.85 -14.08 -13.18
CA ALA A 341 -5.73 -14.52 -12.33
C ALA A 341 -5.33 -13.49 -11.26
N SER A 342 -5.71 -12.23 -11.43
CA SER A 342 -5.49 -11.16 -10.46
C SER A 342 -6.72 -10.24 -10.44
N PRO A 343 -7.80 -10.66 -9.76
CA PRO A 343 -9.00 -9.84 -9.68
C PRO A 343 -8.71 -8.49 -9.02
N SER A 344 -9.23 -7.42 -9.59
CA SER A 344 -8.92 -6.07 -9.14
C SER A 344 -10.02 -5.08 -9.47
N ILE A 345 -9.99 -3.93 -8.80
CA ILE A 345 -10.61 -2.70 -9.31
C ILE A 345 -9.54 -1.72 -9.79
N THR A 346 -9.90 -0.87 -10.75
CA THR A 346 -9.06 0.22 -11.26
C THR A 346 -9.90 1.46 -11.43
N PHE A 347 -9.37 2.61 -10.99
CA PHE A 347 -9.99 3.92 -11.16
C PHE A 347 -8.93 4.99 -11.40
N THR A 348 -9.35 6.14 -11.91
CA THR A 348 -8.47 7.28 -12.18
C THR A 348 -8.74 8.41 -11.19
N GLU A 349 -7.76 9.25 -10.96
CA GLU A 349 -7.90 10.50 -10.20
C GLU A 349 -7.16 11.63 -10.92
N SER A 350 -7.73 12.84 -10.95
CA SER A 350 -7.09 13.98 -11.63
C SER A 350 -7.50 15.36 -11.11
N ASN A 351 -6.71 16.39 -11.42
CA ASN A 351 -7.01 17.82 -11.14
C ASN A 351 -6.43 18.79 -12.18
#